data_AF-A0A6F8QPL3-F1
#
_entry.id   AF-A0A6F8QPL3-F1
#
_cell.length_a   1.000
_cell.length_b   1.000
_cell.length_c   1.000
_cell.angle_alpha   90.00
_cell.angle_beta   90.00
_cell.angle_gamma   90.00
#
_symmetry.space_group_name_H-M   'P 1'
#
loop_
_entity.id
_entity.type
_entity.pdbx_description
1 polymer ?
#
loop_
_entity_poly.entity_id
_entity_poly.type
_entity_poly.pdbx_seq_one_letter_code
_entity_poly.pdbx_strand_id
1 'polypeptide(L)'
;MSSAAQAQTTPEGYQLQQVLMMSRHNLRAPLANNGSVLEQSTPNQWPEWDVPGGQLTTKGGVLEIYMGHYMREWLAELGMVTSGECPTPDTVYTYANSLQRTVATAQFFITGAFPGCDIPVHHQEKNGHDGPNV
;
A
#
# COMPACT_ATOMS: atom_id res chain seq x y z
N MET A 1 31.65 1.04 14.96
CA MET A 1 30.93 2.28 14.63
C MET A 1 30.09 1.99 13.40
N SER A 2 28.75 2.01 13.51
CA SER A 2 27.88 1.78 12.35
C SER A 2 27.89 3.03 11.48
N SER A 3 28.33 2.89 10.23
CA SER A 3 28.15 3.95 9.23
C SER A 3 26.66 4.02 8.91
N ALA A 4 26.00 5.11 9.29
CA ALA A 4 24.67 5.40 8.76
C ALA A 4 24.83 5.66 7.26
N ALA A 5 24.04 4.97 6.43
CA ALA A 5 23.97 5.28 5.01
C ALA A 5 23.53 6.74 4.88
N GLN A 6 24.40 7.59 4.30
CA GLN A 6 24.02 8.96 3.96
C GLN A 6 23.05 8.90 2.78
N ALA A 7 21.94 9.62 2.88
CA ALA A 7 21.04 9.81 1.74
C ALA A 7 21.84 10.50 0.62
N GLN A 8 21.94 9.84 -0.54
CA GLN A 8 22.51 10.46 -1.73
C GLN A 8 21.54 11.55 -2.20
N THR A 9 22.02 12.79 -2.27
CA THR A 9 21.23 13.88 -2.86
C THR A 9 21.19 13.71 -4.37
N THR A 10 20.04 14.01 -4.97
CA THR A 10 19.89 14.02 -6.43
C THR A 10 20.92 14.97 -7.04
N PRO A 11 21.71 14.55 -8.05
CA PRO A 11 22.67 15.43 -8.71
C PRO A 11 22.01 16.67 -9.31
N GLU A 12 22.75 17.77 -9.37
CA GLU A 12 22.26 19.01 -9.98
C GLU A 12 21.91 18.81 -11.47
N GLY A 13 20.81 19.42 -11.91
CA GLY A 13 20.31 19.31 -13.28
C GLY A 13 19.46 18.07 -13.58
N TYR A 14 19.25 17.17 -12.61
CA TYR A 14 18.38 16.02 -12.77
C TYR A 14 16.96 16.36 -12.35
N GLN A 15 15.99 16.01 -13.19
CA GLN A 15 14.56 16.21 -12.92
C GLN A 15 13.83 14.86 -13.03
N LEU A 16 13.11 14.48 -11.99
CA LEU A 16 12.24 13.31 -12.02
C LEU A 16 11.12 13.53 -13.05
N GLN A 17 10.86 12.52 -13.89
CA GLN A 17 9.86 12.59 -14.96
C GLN A 17 8.72 11.59 -14.79
N GLN A 18 8.98 10.43 -14.17
CA GLN A 18 8.00 9.38 -14.00
C GLN A 18 8.37 8.47 -12.83
N VAL A 19 7.37 7.96 -12.12
CA VAL A 19 7.53 6.98 -11.04
C VAL A 19 6.58 5.81 -11.29
N LEU A 20 7.10 4.59 -11.10
CA LEU A 20 6.29 3.39 -11.00
C LEU A 20 6.60 2.71 -9.67
N MET A 21 5.58 2.48 -8.86
CA MET A 21 5.71 1.82 -7.57
C MET A 21 5.07 0.45 -7.62
N MET A 22 5.88 -0.60 -7.47
CA MET A 22 5.38 -1.95 -7.24
C MET A 22 5.29 -2.20 -5.73
N SER A 23 4.10 -2.00 -5.18
CA SER A 23 3.88 -2.12 -3.73
C SER A 23 3.38 -3.51 -3.33
N ARG A 24 3.75 -3.93 -2.12
CA ARG A 24 3.14 -5.08 -1.44
C ARG A 24 2.05 -4.56 -0.50
N HIS A 25 0.98 -5.33 -0.30
CA HIS A 25 0.02 -5.02 0.75
C HIS A 25 0.70 -4.83 2.12
N ASN A 26 0.15 -3.95 2.96
CA ASN A 26 0.70 -3.70 4.31
C ASN A 26 0.23 -4.78 5.32
N LEU A 27 0.30 -4.48 6.62
CA LEU A 27 0.09 -5.40 7.73
C LEU A 27 -1.29 -6.06 7.69
N ARG A 28 -1.28 -7.38 7.54
CA ARG A 28 -2.47 -8.22 7.46
C ARG A 28 -2.48 -9.30 8.53
N ALA A 29 -3.66 -9.81 8.84
CA ALA A 29 -3.78 -11.03 9.62
C ALA A 29 -3.08 -12.22 8.90
N PRO A 30 -2.58 -13.21 9.65
CA PRO A 30 -2.06 -14.45 9.09
C PRO A 30 -3.08 -15.15 8.18
N LEU A 31 -2.60 -16.01 7.29
CA LEU A 31 -3.44 -16.96 6.53
C LEU A 31 -3.64 -18.27 7.32
N ALA A 32 -3.49 -18.19 8.65
CA ALA A 32 -3.43 -19.33 9.55
C ALA A 32 -4.80 -19.60 10.18
N ASN A 33 -5.78 -19.94 9.35
CA ASN A 33 -7.14 -20.21 9.78
C ASN A 33 -7.67 -21.53 9.19
N ASN A 34 -8.72 -22.08 9.80
CA ASN A 34 -9.56 -23.16 9.27
C ASN A 34 -8.81 -24.45 8.85
N GLY A 35 -7.98 -24.99 9.72
CA GLY A 35 -7.23 -26.22 9.49
C GLY A 35 -5.90 -26.00 8.76
N SER A 36 -5.37 -24.77 8.73
CA SER A 36 -4.06 -24.50 8.12
C SER A 36 -2.92 -25.30 8.79
N VAL A 37 -1.82 -25.53 8.07
CA VAL A 37 -0.64 -26.20 8.63
C VAL A 37 -0.16 -25.49 9.91
N LEU A 38 -0.20 -24.15 9.95
CA LEU A 38 0.21 -23.37 11.12
C LEU A 38 -0.65 -23.67 12.35
N GLU A 39 -1.96 -23.83 12.18
CA GLU A 39 -2.87 -24.23 13.26
C GLU A 39 -2.53 -25.63 13.77
N GLN A 40 -2.22 -26.57 12.87
CA GLN A 40 -1.89 -27.96 13.23
C GLN A 40 -0.47 -28.15 13.77
N SER A 41 0.43 -27.16 13.60
CA SER A 41 1.86 -27.31 13.90
C SER A 41 2.21 -27.18 15.38
N THR A 42 1.26 -26.81 16.23
CA THR A 42 1.50 -26.58 17.67
C THR A 42 0.25 -26.90 18.48
N PRO A 43 0.39 -27.43 19.72
CA PRO A 43 -0.73 -27.58 20.63
C PRO A 43 -1.18 -26.26 21.27
N ASN A 44 -0.43 -25.16 21.06
CA ASN A 44 -0.72 -23.86 21.65
C ASN A 44 -1.85 -23.14 20.89
N GLN A 45 -2.60 -22.30 21.61
CA GLN A 45 -3.58 -21.41 21.01
C GLN A 45 -2.89 -20.21 20.36
N TRP A 46 -3.23 -19.92 19.10
CA TRP A 46 -2.75 -18.73 18.41
C TRP A 46 -3.51 -17.49 18.88
N PRO A 47 -2.85 -16.32 19.00
CA PRO A 47 -3.54 -15.07 19.30
C PRO A 47 -4.57 -14.74 18.20
N GLU A 48 -5.75 -14.33 18.62
CA GLU A 48 -6.80 -13.87 17.71
C GLU A 48 -6.47 -12.49 17.13
N TRP A 49 -6.92 -12.26 15.91
CA TRP A 49 -6.84 -10.97 15.23
C TRP A 49 -8.25 -10.40 15.10
N ASP A 50 -8.34 -9.07 15.12
CA ASP A 50 -9.59 -8.30 14.99
C ASP A 50 -10.18 -8.31 13.57
N VAL A 51 -9.44 -8.84 12.60
CA VAL A 51 -9.86 -8.97 11.19
C VAL A 51 -9.75 -10.43 10.71
N PRO A 52 -10.57 -10.83 9.72
CA PRO A 52 -10.46 -12.16 9.11
C PRO A 52 -9.08 -12.45 8.53
N GLY A 53 -8.73 -13.74 8.47
CA GLY A 53 -7.45 -14.22 7.94
C GLY A 53 -7.13 -13.63 6.56
N GLY A 54 -5.91 -13.11 6.42
CA GLY A 54 -5.43 -12.52 5.17
C GLY A 54 -5.98 -11.14 4.82
N GLN A 55 -6.87 -10.54 5.62
CA GLN A 55 -7.32 -9.16 5.42
C GLN A 55 -6.35 -8.16 6.01
N LEU A 56 -6.35 -6.94 5.46
CA LEU A 56 -5.58 -5.83 6.01
C LEU A 56 -6.13 -5.44 7.39
N THR A 57 -5.23 -5.20 8.34
CA THR A 57 -5.59 -4.72 9.68
C THR A 57 -5.81 -3.20 9.67
N THR A 58 -6.55 -2.67 10.64
CA THR A 58 -6.68 -1.21 10.84
C THR A 58 -5.31 -0.54 11.00
N LYS A 59 -4.41 -1.15 11.78
CA LYS A 59 -3.04 -0.66 11.93
C LYS A 59 -2.26 -0.68 10.61
N GLY A 60 -2.48 -1.69 9.76
CA GLY A 60 -1.92 -1.74 8.41
C GLY A 60 -2.36 -0.56 7.55
N GLY A 61 -3.62 -0.15 7.65
CA GLY A 61 -4.12 1.07 7.00
C GLY A 61 -3.44 2.34 7.51
N VAL A 62 -3.30 2.49 8.83
CA VAL A 62 -2.60 3.64 9.44
C VAL A 62 -1.14 3.72 8.98
N LEU A 63 -0.43 2.59 8.97
CA LEU A 63 0.95 2.53 8.47
C LEU A 63 1.02 2.95 7.00
N GLU A 64 0.05 2.52 6.19
CA GLU A 64 0.02 2.85 4.76
C GLU A 64 -0.34 4.32 4.50
N ILE A 65 -1.15 4.95 5.35
CA ILE A 65 -1.35 6.41 5.32
C ILE A 65 -0.02 7.13 5.49
N TYR A 66 0.81 6.71 6.45
CA TYR A 66 2.13 7.31 6.65
C TYR A 66 3.06 7.09 5.46
N MET A 67 3.02 5.90 4.84
CA MET A 67 3.76 5.64 3.61
C MET A 67 3.30 6.56 2.47
N GLY A 68 1.98 6.72 2.28
CA GLY A 68 1.41 7.63 1.28
C GLY A 68 1.82 9.08 1.53
N HIS A 69 1.73 9.54 2.79
CA HIS A 69 2.11 10.89 3.17
C HIS A 69 3.59 11.18 2.87
N TYR A 70 4.49 10.28 3.28
CA TYR A 70 5.91 10.38 2.95
C TYR A 70 6.14 10.44 1.43
N MET A 71 5.48 9.56 0.67
CA MET A 71 5.62 9.56 -0.79
C MET A 71 5.13 10.86 -1.42
N ARG A 72 4.09 11.47 -0.88
CA ARG A 72 3.61 12.79 -1.32
C ARG A 72 4.64 13.88 -1.07
N GLU A 73 5.23 13.93 0.11
CA GLU A 73 6.27 14.92 0.42
C GLU A 73 7.47 14.77 -0.51
N TRP A 74 7.93 13.54 -0.73
CA TRP A 74 9.05 13.24 -1.62
C TRP A 74 8.75 13.61 -3.09
N LEU A 75 7.55 13.30 -3.58
CA LEU A 75 7.12 13.70 -4.93
C LEU A 75 7.03 15.22 -5.08
N ALA A 76 6.61 15.93 -4.02
CA ALA A 76 6.55 17.39 -4.04
C ALA A 76 7.94 18.02 -4.02
N GLU A 77 8.86 17.49 -3.22
CA GLU A 77 10.27 17.91 -3.19
C GLU A 77 10.93 17.77 -4.57
N LEU A 78 10.61 16.70 -5.30
CA LEU A 78 11.12 16.47 -6.66
C LEU A 78 10.30 17.18 -7.75
N GLY A 79 9.33 18.03 -7.40
CA GLY A 79 8.54 18.83 -8.34
C GLY A 79 7.54 18.04 -9.18
N MET A 80 7.21 16.80 -8.79
CA MET A 80 6.23 15.96 -9.50
C MET A 80 4.78 16.34 -9.17
N VAL A 81 4.54 16.91 -7.99
CA VAL A 81 3.21 17.36 -7.53
C VAL A 81 3.34 18.62 -6.68
N THR A 82 2.32 19.48 -6.68
CA THR A 82 2.30 20.67 -5.79
C THR A 82 1.83 20.27 -4.40
N SER A 83 2.50 20.72 -3.33
CA SER A 83 2.04 20.45 -1.95
C SER A 83 0.69 21.14 -1.66
N GLY A 84 -0.21 20.46 -0.94
CA GLY A 84 -1.52 21.00 -0.54
C GLY A 84 -2.60 21.04 -1.63
N GLU A 85 -2.27 20.69 -2.88
CA GLU A 85 -3.21 20.68 -4.00
C GLU A 85 -3.47 19.25 -4.50
N CYS A 86 -4.65 18.98 -5.06
CA CYS A 86 -4.86 17.70 -5.74
C CYS A 86 -4.11 17.70 -7.08
N PRO A 87 -3.48 16.58 -7.48
CA PRO A 87 -2.87 16.47 -8.79
C PRO A 87 -3.97 16.59 -9.86
N THR A 88 -3.60 17.05 -11.07
CA THR A 88 -4.55 17.08 -12.18
C THR A 88 -5.02 15.66 -12.51
N PRO A 89 -6.21 15.50 -13.11
CA PRO A 89 -6.68 14.19 -13.58
C PRO A 89 -5.60 13.44 -14.36
N ASP A 90 -5.58 12.12 -14.24
CA ASP A 90 -4.66 11.19 -14.92
C ASP A 90 -3.16 11.29 -14.55
N THR A 91 -2.75 12.20 -13.65
CA THR A 91 -1.37 12.28 -13.14
C THR A 91 -0.99 11.07 -12.31
N VAL A 92 -1.96 10.55 -11.54
CA VAL A 92 -1.79 9.42 -10.63
C VAL A 92 -2.74 8.33 -11.07
N TYR A 93 -2.18 7.18 -11.44
CA TYR A 93 -2.93 5.98 -11.75
C TYR A 93 -2.62 4.90 -10.70
N THR A 94 -3.66 4.38 -10.06
CA THR A 94 -3.52 3.38 -8.99
C THR A 94 -4.20 2.09 -9.39
N TYR A 95 -3.46 0.98 -9.37
CA TYR A 95 -4.00 -0.34 -9.66
C TYR A 95 -3.62 -1.34 -8.57
N ALA A 96 -4.59 -2.15 -8.15
CA ALA A 96 -4.41 -3.28 -7.25
C ALA A 96 -5.04 -4.53 -7.87
N ASN A 97 -4.56 -5.73 -7.50
CA ASN A 97 -5.35 -6.94 -7.75
C ASN A 97 -6.60 -6.94 -6.85
N SER A 98 -7.52 -7.87 -7.10
CA SER A 98 -8.88 -7.83 -6.53
C SER A 98 -9.03 -8.38 -5.10
N LEU A 99 -7.92 -8.57 -4.37
CA LEU A 99 -7.97 -9.03 -2.99
C LEU A 99 -8.22 -7.86 -2.03
N GLN A 100 -8.99 -8.09 -0.97
CA GLN A 100 -9.31 -7.03 0.00
C GLN A 100 -8.05 -6.33 0.52
N ARG A 101 -7.00 -7.09 0.86
CA ARG A 101 -5.78 -6.55 1.47
C ARG A 101 -5.01 -5.59 0.57
N THR A 102 -5.02 -5.81 -0.74
CA THR A 102 -4.29 -5.00 -1.73
C THR A 102 -5.11 -3.79 -2.13
N VAL A 103 -6.41 -3.95 -2.40
CA VAL A 103 -7.31 -2.82 -2.65
C VAL A 103 -7.34 -1.87 -1.46
N ALA A 104 -7.48 -2.38 -0.23
CA ALA A 104 -7.46 -1.56 0.97
C ALA A 104 -6.11 -0.86 1.18
N THR A 105 -4.98 -1.54 0.94
CA THR A 105 -3.66 -0.90 1.00
C THR A 105 -3.58 0.27 0.02
N ALA A 106 -3.97 0.06 -1.25
CA ALA A 106 -3.97 1.13 -2.24
C ALA A 106 -4.87 2.32 -1.86
N GLN A 107 -6.05 2.04 -1.27
CA GLN A 107 -6.96 3.10 -0.79
C GLN A 107 -6.32 3.93 0.34
N PHE A 108 -5.70 3.28 1.32
CA PHE A 108 -5.01 3.98 2.42
C PHE A 108 -3.77 4.75 1.94
N PHE A 109 -3.02 4.19 1.00
CA PHE A 109 -1.88 4.87 0.40
C PHE A 109 -2.31 6.16 -0.29
N ILE A 110 -3.33 6.09 -1.16
CA ILE A 110 -3.84 7.25 -1.89
C ILE A 110 -4.48 8.26 -0.95
N THR A 111 -5.19 7.81 0.08
CA THR A 111 -5.75 8.72 1.11
C THR A 111 -4.64 9.46 1.87
N GLY A 112 -3.52 8.79 2.17
CA GLY A 112 -2.37 9.41 2.83
C GLY A 112 -1.59 10.35 1.91
N ALA A 113 -1.45 10.00 0.64
CA ALA A 113 -0.69 10.78 -0.34
C ALA A 113 -1.48 11.99 -0.90
N PHE A 114 -2.80 11.83 -1.07
CA PHE A 114 -3.66 12.80 -1.74
C PHE A 114 -4.99 12.97 -0.96
N PRO A 115 -4.93 13.45 0.29
CA PRO A 115 -6.11 13.56 1.15
C PRO A 115 -7.14 14.51 0.53
N GLY A 116 -8.39 14.05 0.40
CA GLY A 116 -9.50 14.83 -0.17
C GLY A 116 -9.54 14.87 -1.70
N CYS A 117 -8.65 14.15 -2.38
CA CYS A 117 -8.61 14.10 -3.84
C CYS A 117 -9.36 12.88 -4.39
N ASP A 118 -10.03 13.07 -5.53
CA ASP A 118 -10.77 12.01 -6.23
C ASP A 118 -9.83 11.17 -7.11
N ILE A 119 -9.04 10.30 -6.48
CA ILE A 119 -8.14 9.36 -7.18
C ILE A 119 -8.67 7.93 -6.97
N PRO A 120 -9.24 7.29 -7.99
CA PRO A 120 -9.78 5.94 -7.86
C PRO A 120 -8.68 4.89 -7.75
N VAL A 121 -8.99 3.79 -7.04
CA VAL A 121 -8.20 2.57 -7.06
C VAL A 121 -8.84 1.61 -8.07
N HIS A 122 -8.14 1.35 -9.16
CA HIS A 122 -8.56 0.38 -10.16
C HIS A 122 -8.23 -1.04 -9.72
N HIS A 123 -9.13 -1.98 -9.97
CA HIS A 123 -8.89 -3.41 -9.84
C HIS A 123 -9.81 -4.16 -10.81
N GLN A 124 -9.51 -5.42 -11.08
CA GLN A 124 -10.41 -6.25 -11.87
C GLN A 124 -11.72 -6.47 -11.09
N GLU A 125 -12.86 -6.24 -11.75
CA GLU A 125 -14.16 -6.64 -11.21
C GLU A 125 -14.20 -8.17 -11.04
N LYS A 126 -14.93 -8.66 -10.05
CA LYS A 126 -15.17 -10.11 -9.93
C LYS A 126 -16.04 -10.57 -11.11
N ASN A 127 -15.42 -10.89 -12.22
CA ASN A 127 -16.06 -11.69 -13.26
C ASN A 127 -16.28 -13.08 -12.64
N GLY A 128 -17.52 -13.58 -12.65
CA GLY A 128 -17.91 -14.86 -12.04
C GLY A 128 -17.31 -16.11 -12.70
N HIS A 129 -16.09 -16.03 -13.23
CA HIS A 129 -15.36 -17.08 -13.93
C HIS A 129 -13.89 -17.25 -13.52
N ASP A 130 -13.35 -16.40 -12.64
CA ASP A 130 -11.96 -16.56 -12.20
C ASP A 130 -11.93 -17.27 -10.83
N GLY A 131 -11.29 -18.45 -10.82
CA GLY A 131 -11.17 -19.34 -9.67
C GLY A 131 -10.42 -18.74 -8.47
N PRO A 132 -10.23 -19.50 -7.38
CA PRO A 132 -9.56 -18.98 -6.21
C PRO A 132 -8.09 -18.69 -6.58
N ASN A 133 -7.62 -17.49 -6.27
CA ASN A 133 -6.22 -17.01 -6.36
C ASN A 133 -5.83 -16.21 -7.61
N VAL A 134 -6.31 -14.95 -7.67
CA VAL A 134 -5.47 -13.81 -8.10
C VAL A 134 -5.29 -12.88 -6.91
#